data_AF-A0A936TRE6-F1
#
_entry.id   AF-A0A936TRE6-F1
#
_cell.length_a   1.000
_cell.length_b   1.000
_cell.length_c   1.000
_cell.angle_alpha   90.00
_cell.angle_beta   90.00
_cell.angle_gamma   90.00
#
_symmetry.space_group_name_H-M   'P 1'
#
loop_
_entity.id
_entity.type
_entity.pdbx_description
1 polymer ?
#
loop_
_entity_poly.entity_id
_entity_poly.type
_entity_poly.pdbx_seq_one_letter_code
_entity_poly.pdbx_strand_id
1 'polypeptide(L)'
;MKLRSAIKTDLFAADVRKEKIDRLGDPLTAIEEHIDFAALAAEVDRVAPRPVSLQGGRPPFPTEVMVRILVLKRLYTLSDEQMEYQLLDRMSYQRFCGLTDSANIPDRTTIWTFENRIGDTGAQALFAGVEQQLLKQGYIARGGQIIDATLVPAPKQHFTKEDKEQLKQDAMPADWKPAKRRQKDLDATWTKKHGKSHHGYKLSINVDKRYKIIRKLETDTASIHDSQHFDTVLDAANTSRDVYADKGYPSAEREAKLKSAGYRNHIQRKGQRNQPLSECQQRRNRRIAKTRARVEHVFGAIEQMGGKLIRTIGQARANFAMVMMAACYNLKRLTYLKRAGIEAF
;
A
#
# COMPACT_ATOMS: atom_id res chain seq x y z
N MET A 1 -55.23 8.54 -20.63
CA MET A 1 -54.30 7.39 -20.52
C MET A 1 -53.26 7.74 -19.45
N LYS A 2 -53.20 7.04 -18.31
CA LYS A 2 -52.15 7.33 -17.30
C LYS A 2 -50.79 7.03 -17.93
N LEU A 3 -49.90 8.02 -17.98
CA LEU A 3 -48.52 7.85 -18.42
C LEU A 3 -47.89 6.75 -17.55
N ARG A 4 -47.49 5.64 -18.16
CA ARG A 4 -46.76 4.58 -17.47
C ARG A 4 -45.37 5.14 -17.14
N SER A 5 -45.07 5.29 -15.86
CA SER A 5 -43.75 5.69 -15.39
C SER A 5 -42.95 4.48 -14.94
N ALA A 6 -41.66 4.46 -15.25
CA ALA A 6 -40.72 3.48 -14.69
C ALA A 6 -40.41 3.75 -13.21
N ILE A 7 -40.68 4.97 -12.72
CA ILE A 7 -40.52 5.34 -11.31
C ILE A 7 -41.73 4.79 -10.54
N LYS A 8 -41.45 3.82 -9.67
CA LYS A 8 -42.43 3.26 -8.74
C LYS A 8 -42.04 3.68 -7.32
N THR A 9 -42.96 4.37 -6.64
CA THR A 9 -42.86 4.62 -5.20
C THR A 9 -43.31 3.37 -4.45
N ASP A 10 -42.46 2.90 -3.54
CA ASP A 10 -42.70 1.72 -2.71
C ASP A 10 -42.24 2.05 -1.29
N LEU A 11 -43.03 1.63 -0.29
CA LEU A 11 -42.69 1.79 1.13
C LEU A 11 -41.40 1.03 1.48
N PHE A 12 -41.15 -0.10 0.81
CA PHE A 12 -39.98 -0.97 1.01
C PHE A 12 -38.88 -0.74 -0.04
N ALA A 13 -38.88 0.42 -0.71
CA ALA A 13 -37.89 0.72 -1.74
C ALA A 13 -36.44 0.62 -1.25
N ALA A 14 -36.17 0.84 0.04
CA ALA A 14 -34.84 0.64 0.63
C ALA A 14 -34.43 -0.84 0.68
N ASP A 15 -35.31 -1.71 1.18
CA ASP A 15 -35.08 -3.15 1.27
C ASP A 15 -34.92 -3.79 -0.10
N VAL A 16 -35.80 -3.43 -1.05
CA VAL A 16 -35.71 -3.91 -2.45
C VAL A 16 -34.37 -3.51 -3.10
N ARG A 17 -33.87 -2.30 -2.82
CA ARG A 17 -32.54 -1.87 -3.28
C ARG A 17 -31.42 -2.68 -2.62
N LYS A 18 -31.52 -2.93 -1.31
CA LYS A 18 -30.56 -3.76 -0.57
C LYS A 18 -30.48 -5.18 -1.13
N GLU A 19 -31.60 -5.86 -1.30
CA GLU A 19 -31.66 -7.21 -1.89
C GLU A 19 -31.12 -7.25 -3.32
N LYS A 20 -31.35 -6.19 -4.10
CA LYS A 20 -30.79 -6.08 -5.46
C LYS A 20 -29.27 -5.93 -5.44
N ILE A 21 -28.73 -5.14 -4.51
CA ILE A 21 -27.27 -5.00 -4.32
C ILE A 21 -26.67 -6.35 -3.92
N ASP A 22 -27.30 -7.06 -2.98
CA ASP A 22 -26.83 -8.38 -2.54
C ASP A 22 -26.78 -9.38 -3.70
N ARG A 23 -27.80 -9.37 -4.57
CA ARG A 23 -27.83 -10.20 -5.80
C ARG A 23 -26.77 -9.83 -6.82
N LEU A 24 -26.39 -8.55 -6.92
CA LEU A 24 -25.33 -8.11 -7.82
C LEU A 24 -23.94 -8.46 -7.29
N GLY A 25 -23.83 -8.72 -5.98
CA GLY A 25 -22.61 -9.11 -5.29
C GLY A 25 -21.76 -7.90 -4.92
N ASP A 26 -21.64 -7.60 -3.62
CA ASP A 26 -20.77 -6.54 -3.12
C ASP A 26 -19.31 -7.03 -3.06
N PRO A 27 -18.37 -6.37 -3.77
CA PRO A 27 -16.94 -6.65 -3.63
C PRO A 27 -16.40 -6.56 -2.21
N LEU A 28 -16.98 -5.70 -1.37
CA LEU A 28 -16.55 -5.47 0.01
C LEU A 28 -16.93 -6.61 0.94
N THR A 29 -18.08 -7.25 0.72
CA THR A 29 -18.50 -8.44 1.48
C THR A 29 -17.51 -9.57 1.32
N ALA A 30 -16.95 -9.78 0.13
CA ALA A 30 -15.93 -10.82 -0.06
C ALA A 30 -14.59 -10.52 0.63
N ILE A 31 -14.28 -9.25 0.90
CA ILE A 31 -13.13 -8.89 1.73
C ILE A 31 -13.44 -9.24 3.18
N GLU A 32 -14.62 -8.85 3.67
CA GLU A 32 -15.10 -9.13 5.03
C GLU A 32 -15.18 -10.63 5.33
N GLU A 33 -15.64 -11.46 4.39
CA GLU A 33 -15.71 -12.92 4.54
C GLU A 33 -14.34 -13.59 4.72
N HIS A 34 -13.26 -12.95 4.28
CA HIS A 34 -11.93 -13.56 4.23
C HIS A 34 -10.93 -12.90 5.17
N ILE A 35 -11.31 -11.82 5.84
CA ILE A 35 -10.41 -11.03 6.67
C ILE A 35 -11.08 -10.74 8.01
N ASP A 36 -10.40 -11.16 9.08
CA ASP A 36 -10.79 -10.85 10.44
C ASP A 36 -10.32 -9.43 10.79
N PHE A 37 -11.22 -8.46 10.63
CA PHE A 37 -10.94 -7.06 10.95
C PHE A 37 -10.83 -6.81 12.46
N ALA A 38 -11.47 -7.63 13.30
CA ALA A 38 -11.36 -7.52 14.75
C ALA A 38 -9.94 -7.88 15.20
N ALA A 39 -9.35 -8.93 14.63
CA ALA A 39 -7.95 -9.28 14.87
C ALA A 39 -6.98 -8.17 14.37
N LEU A 40 -7.24 -7.58 13.21
CA LEU A 40 -6.44 -6.45 12.73
C LEU A 40 -6.55 -5.24 13.67
N ALA A 41 -7.75 -4.96 14.18
CA ALA A 41 -7.97 -3.88 15.13
C ALA A 41 -7.24 -4.11 16.46
N ALA A 42 -7.21 -5.36 16.95
CA ALA A 42 -6.47 -5.73 18.14
C ALA A 42 -4.95 -5.52 17.98
N GLU A 43 -4.39 -5.87 16.83
CA GLU A 43 -2.96 -5.60 16.54
C GLU A 43 -2.66 -4.09 16.48
N VAL A 44 -3.56 -3.30 15.91
CA VAL A 44 -3.44 -1.83 15.92
C VAL A 44 -3.50 -1.28 17.33
N ASP A 45 -4.49 -1.70 18.13
CA ASP A 45 -4.64 -1.22 19.51
C ASP A 45 -3.47 -1.65 20.41
N ARG A 46 -2.78 -2.76 20.09
CA ARG A 46 -1.57 -3.19 20.79
C ARG A 46 -0.39 -2.23 20.55
N VAL A 47 -0.21 -1.72 19.33
CA VAL A 47 0.91 -0.83 18.98
C VAL A 47 0.58 0.66 19.13
N ALA A 48 -0.70 1.02 18.99
CA ALA A 48 -1.22 2.37 19.08
C ALA A 48 -2.51 2.36 19.93
N PRO A 49 -2.39 2.27 21.27
CA PRO A 49 -3.52 2.14 22.17
C PRO A 49 -4.54 3.28 22.01
N ARG A 50 -5.81 2.94 22.26
CA ARG A 50 -6.88 3.93 22.22
C ARG A 50 -6.68 4.97 23.33
N PRO A 51 -6.83 6.27 23.03
CA PRO A 51 -6.74 7.30 24.05
C PRO A 51 -7.91 7.14 25.02
N VAL A 52 -7.60 7.04 26.31
CA VAL A 52 -8.59 7.02 27.38
C VAL A 52 -8.61 8.40 28.02
N SER A 53 -9.71 9.14 27.87
CA SER A 53 -9.89 10.43 28.56
C SER A 53 -10.28 10.17 30.02
N LEU A 54 -9.48 10.67 30.96
CA LEU A 54 -9.80 10.63 32.40
C LEU A 54 -10.94 11.58 32.77
N GLN A 55 -11.18 12.62 31.96
CA GLN A 55 -12.15 13.69 32.24
C GLN A 55 -13.56 13.42 31.69
N GLY A 56 -13.77 12.25 31.08
CA GLY A 56 -15.00 11.96 30.32
C GLY A 56 -15.04 12.69 28.98
N GLY A 57 -16.01 12.32 28.12
CA GLY A 57 -16.15 12.83 26.75
C GLY A 57 -16.79 11.78 25.83
N ARG A 58 -17.08 12.17 24.58
CA ARG A 58 -17.59 11.21 23.58
C ARG A 58 -16.57 10.10 23.37
N PRO A 59 -16.93 8.81 23.55
CA PRO A 59 -16.00 7.71 23.34
C PRO A 59 -15.47 7.68 21.90
N PRO A 60 -14.21 7.29 21.69
CA PRO A 60 -13.67 7.10 20.34
C PRO A 60 -14.42 5.97 19.64
N PHE A 61 -14.53 6.07 18.32
CA PHE A 61 -15.06 4.98 17.50
C PHE A 61 -14.22 3.69 17.68
N PRO A 62 -14.83 2.51 17.55
CA PRO A 62 -14.10 1.25 17.60
C PRO A 62 -12.98 1.22 16.54
N THR A 63 -11.80 0.71 16.92
CA THR A 63 -10.64 0.63 16.01
C THR A 63 -10.97 -0.20 14.77
N GLU A 64 -11.78 -1.25 14.90
CA GLU A 64 -12.23 -2.06 13.76
C GLU A 64 -12.95 -1.22 12.69
N VAL A 65 -13.90 -0.38 13.10
CA VAL A 65 -14.63 0.53 12.19
C VAL A 65 -13.65 1.44 11.48
N MET A 66 -12.70 2.02 12.22
CA MET A 66 -11.71 2.93 11.66
C MET A 66 -10.74 2.23 10.69
N VAL A 67 -10.32 0.99 10.97
CA VAL A 67 -9.51 0.18 10.04
C VAL A 67 -10.27 -0.11 8.76
N ARG A 68 -11.54 -0.51 8.84
CA ARG A 68 -12.42 -0.72 7.67
C ARG A 68 -12.54 0.57 6.83
N ILE A 69 -12.70 1.72 7.47
CA ILE A 69 -12.72 3.03 6.79
C ILE A 69 -11.39 3.31 6.07
N LEU A 70 -10.24 3.03 6.69
CA LEU A 70 -8.95 3.22 6.01
C LEU A 70 -8.79 2.32 4.78
N VAL A 71 -9.28 1.08 4.85
CA VAL A 71 -9.30 0.17 3.69
C VAL A 71 -10.14 0.75 2.57
N LEU A 72 -11.36 1.23 2.84
CA LEU A 72 -12.20 1.91 1.84
C LEU A 72 -11.51 3.13 1.24
N LYS A 73 -10.95 3.99 2.09
CA LYS A 73 -10.25 5.21 1.69
C LYS A 73 -9.14 4.90 0.68
N ARG A 74 -8.38 3.82 0.89
CA ARG A 74 -7.29 3.42 -0.01
C ARG A 74 -7.77 2.68 -1.26
N LEU A 75 -8.71 1.74 -1.13
CA LEU A 75 -9.25 1.00 -2.28
C LEU A 75 -9.86 1.94 -3.34
N TYR A 76 -10.49 3.03 -2.90
CA TYR A 76 -11.19 3.98 -3.78
C TYR A 76 -10.49 5.34 -3.91
N THR A 77 -9.28 5.50 -3.36
CA THR A 77 -8.50 6.75 -3.43
C THR A 77 -9.28 7.99 -2.95
N LEU A 78 -9.95 7.87 -1.79
CA LEU A 78 -10.79 8.93 -1.24
C LEU A 78 -9.96 9.87 -0.32
N SER A 79 -10.32 11.16 -0.31
CA SER A 79 -9.87 12.08 0.75
C SER A 79 -10.67 11.85 2.03
N ASP A 80 -10.27 12.46 3.14
CA ASP A 80 -11.03 12.37 4.39
C ASP A 80 -12.45 12.99 4.25
N GLU A 81 -12.57 14.12 3.54
CA GLU A 81 -13.85 14.77 3.23
C GLU A 81 -14.75 13.86 2.39
N GLN A 82 -14.17 13.25 1.35
CA GLN A 82 -14.91 12.33 0.48
C GLN A 82 -15.29 11.06 1.24
N MET A 83 -14.44 10.56 2.13
CA MET A 83 -14.76 9.39 2.93
C MET A 83 -15.96 9.66 3.85
N GLU A 84 -15.98 10.81 4.54
CA GLU A 84 -17.13 11.25 5.35
C GLU A 84 -18.41 11.33 4.51
N TYR A 85 -18.39 12.03 3.38
CA TYR A 85 -19.55 12.15 2.49
C TYR A 85 -20.04 10.78 2.00
N GLN A 86 -19.12 9.90 1.56
CA GLN A 86 -19.47 8.58 1.05
C GLN A 86 -19.97 7.64 2.15
N LEU A 87 -19.57 7.82 3.41
CA LEU A 87 -20.16 7.10 4.55
C LEU A 87 -21.60 7.51 4.81
N LEU A 88 -22.00 8.75 4.50
CA LEU A 88 -23.40 9.20 4.59
C LEU A 88 -24.25 8.70 3.43
N ASP A 89 -23.67 8.69 2.22
CA ASP A 89 -24.41 8.43 0.98
C ASP A 89 -24.49 6.94 0.60
N ARG A 90 -23.42 6.17 0.85
CA ARG A 90 -23.31 4.79 0.36
C ARG A 90 -23.62 3.74 1.41
N MET A 91 -24.75 3.06 1.20
CA MET A 91 -25.17 1.91 2.02
C MET A 91 -24.12 0.79 2.08
N SER A 92 -23.39 0.50 0.99
CA SER A 92 -22.34 -0.54 0.99
C SER A 92 -21.18 -0.19 1.91
N TYR A 93 -20.82 1.09 2.02
CA TYR A 93 -19.73 1.54 2.90
C TYR A 93 -20.19 1.50 4.36
N GLN A 94 -21.42 1.91 4.63
CA GLN A 94 -22.00 1.77 5.97
C GLN A 94 -22.04 0.31 6.41
N ARG A 95 -22.50 -0.59 5.54
CA ARG A 95 -22.53 -2.04 5.82
C ARG A 95 -21.13 -2.58 6.10
N PHE A 96 -20.18 -2.32 5.20
CA PHE A 96 -18.80 -2.78 5.35
C PHE A 96 -18.13 -2.23 6.61
N CYS A 97 -18.48 -1.03 7.06
CA CYS A 97 -17.93 -0.44 8.27
C CYS A 97 -18.72 -0.77 9.55
N GLY A 98 -19.82 -1.54 9.47
CA GLY A 98 -20.68 -1.84 10.62
C GLY A 98 -21.46 -0.63 11.15
N LEU A 99 -21.79 0.33 10.27
CA LEU A 99 -22.44 1.61 10.59
C LEU A 99 -23.89 1.72 10.09
N THR A 100 -24.49 0.63 9.58
CA THR A 100 -25.85 0.66 8.98
C THR A 100 -26.91 1.24 9.91
N ASP A 101 -26.89 0.86 11.19
CA ASP A 101 -27.87 1.33 12.18
C ASP A 101 -27.31 2.45 13.06
N SER A 102 -26.18 3.04 12.68
CA SER A 102 -25.54 4.10 13.46
C SER A 102 -26.07 5.47 13.06
N ALA A 103 -26.62 6.20 14.04
CA ALA A 103 -26.96 7.62 13.87
C ALA A 103 -25.72 8.51 13.69
N ASN A 104 -24.55 8.03 14.08
CA ASN A 104 -23.30 8.78 14.09
C ASN A 104 -22.26 8.12 13.17
N ILE A 105 -21.61 8.92 12.32
CA ILE A 105 -20.47 8.45 11.53
C ILE A 105 -19.19 9.22 11.89
N PRO A 106 -18.01 8.64 11.65
CA PRO A 106 -16.74 9.37 11.78
C PRO A 106 -16.67 10.50 10.75
N ASP A 107 -16.46 11.73 11.24
CA ASP A 107 -16.19 12.87 10.38
C ASP A 107 -14.75 12.86 9.87
N ARG A 108 -14.46 13.75 8.91
CA ARG A 108 -13.12 13.97 8.36
C ARG A 108 -12.05 14.12 9.44
N THR A 109 -12.35 14.85 10.51
CA THR A 109 -11.39 15.15 11.59
C THR A 109 -11.10 13.90 12.42
N THR A 110 -12.12 13.06 12.66
CA THR A 110 -11.98 11.78 13.35
C THR A 110 -11.11 10.82 12.55
N ILE A 111 -11.32 10.72 11.24
CA ILE A 111 -10.51 9.88 10.35
C ILE A 111 -9.06 10.36 10.35
N TRP A 112 -8.84 11.67 10.19
CA TRP A 112 -7.50 12.25 10.21
C TRP A 112 -6.80 12.01 11.56
N THR A 113 -7.50 12.22 12.68
CA THR A 113 -6.94 11.98 14.02
C THR A 113 -6.54 10.52 14.20
N PHE A 114 -7.34 9.58 13.69
CA PHE A 114 -7.02 8.16 13.73
C PHE A 114 -5.78 7.81 12.89
N GLU A 115 -5.65 8.34 11.66
CA GLU A 115 -4.45 8.13 10.84
C GLU A 115 -3.18 8.62 11.54
N ASN A 116 -3.23 9.81 12.16
CA ASN A 116 -2.07 10.32 12.90
C ASN A 116 -1.80 9.53 14.20
N ARG A 117 -2.84 9.01 14.87
CA ARG A 117 -2.69 8.18 16.07
C ARG A 117 -1.91 6.91 15.77
N ILE A 118 -2.32 6.19 14.72
CA ILE A 118 -1.72 4.88 14.43
C ILE A 118 -0.37 5.04 13.71
N GLY A 119 -0.23 6.08 12.88
CA GLY A 119 1.01 6.39 12.18
C GLY A 119 1.58 5.23 11.37
N ASP A 120 2.86 5.33 11.00
CA ASP A 120 3.57 4.30 10.24
C ASP A 120 3.57 2.94 10.97
N THR A 121 3.81 2.94 12.28
CA THR A 121 3.79 1.73 13.12
C THR A 121 2.48 0.96 13.03
N GLY A 122 1.34 1.67 13.06
CA GLY A 122 0.03 1.04 12.93
C GLY A 122 -0.24 0.51 11.52
N ALA A 123 0.23 1.20 10.48
CA ALA A 123 0.14 0.66 9.12
C ALA A 123 0.99 -0.61 8.95
N GLN A 124 2.20 -0.63 9.52
CA GLN A 124 3.05 -1.83 9.53
C GLN A 124 2.39 -2.98 10.28
N ALA A 125 1.76 -2.70 11.43
CA ALA A 125 1.00 -3.70 12.18
C ALA A 125 -0.20 -4.24 11.38
N LEU A 126 -0.93 -3.38 10.66
CA LEU A 126 -2.00 -3.81 9.76
C LEU A 126 -1.48 -4.69 8.63
N PHE A 127 -0.39 -4.28 7.98
CA PHE A 127 0.24 -5.07 6.91
C PHE A 127 0.67 -6.45 7.42
N ALA A 128 1.36 -6.51 8.56
CA ALA A 128 1.77 -7.75 9.20
C ALA A 128 0.59 -8.63 9.62
N GLY A 129 -0.48 -8.03 10.16
CA GLY A 129 -1.71 -8.74 10.52
C GLY A 129 -2.39 -9.37 9.31
N VAL A 130 -2.45 -8.64 8.18
CA VAL A 130 -2.95 -9.18 6.91
C VAL A 130 -2.07 -10.34 6.41
N GLU A 131 -0.74 -10.19 6.48
CA GLU A 131 0.18 -11.27 6.13
C GLU A 131 -0.03 -12.53 6.97
N GLN A 132 -0.17 -12.39 8.30
CA GLN A 132 -0.44 -13.50 9.19
C GLN A 132 -1.74 -14.24 8.82
N GLN A 133 -2.80 -13.50 8.51
CA GLN A 133 -4.06 -14.11 8.06
C GLN A 133 -3.90 -14.84 6.71
N LEU A 134 -3.15 -14.29 5.77
CA LEU A 134 -2.83 -14.95 4.49
C LEU A 134 -2.06 -16.25 4.68
N LEU A 135 -1.10 -16.28 5.61
CA LEU A 135 -0.36 -17.48 5.97
C LEU A 135 -1.27 -18.53 6.62
N LYS A 136 -2.15 -18.14 7.55
CA LYS A 136 -3.15 -19.04 8.16
C LYS A 136 -4.08 -19.66 7.13
N GLN A 137 -4.40 -18.93 6.06
CA GLN A 137 -5.20 -19.43 4.94
C GLN A 137 -4.41 -20.27 3.91
N GLY A 138 -3.12 -20.54 4.16
CA GLY A 138 -2.29 -21.42 3.33
C GLY A 138 -1.62 -20.73 2.13
N TYR A 139 -1.77 -19.42 1.95
CA TYR A 139 -1.09 -18.66 0.88
C TYR A 139 0.37 -18.41 1.25
N ILE A 140 1.17 -19.47 1.33
CA ILE A 140 2.57 -19.44 1.75
C ILE A 140 3.49 -19.13 0.55
N ALA A 141 4.54 -18.36 0.78
CA ALA A 141 5.55 -18.05 -0.23
C ALA A 141 6.46 -19.26 -0.49
N ARG A 142 6.06 -20.13 -1.45
CA ARG A 142 6.82 -21.34 -1.85
C ARG A 142 7.37 -21.31 -3.27
N GLY A 143 6.98 -20.32 -4.09
CA GLY A 143 7.32 -20.27 -5.52
C GLY A 143 8.61 -19.52 -5.87
N GLY A 144 9.27 -18.91 -4.89
CA GLY A 144 10.35 -17.94 -5.07
C GLY A 144 9.88 -16.52 -4.82
N GLN A 145 10.83 -15.61 -4.71
CA GLN A 145 10.62 -14.21 -4.33
C GLN A 145 11.10 -13.26 -5.42
N ILE A 146 10.28 -12.28 -5.76
CA ILE A 146 10.57 -11.23 -6.74
C ILE A 146 10.76 -9.93 -5.98
N ILE A 147 11.97 -9.37 -6.05
CA ILE A 147 12.31 -8.10 -5.44
C ILE A 147 12.32 -7.03 -6.52
N ASP A 148 11.58 -5.95 -6.29
CA ASP A 148 11.55 -4.80 -7.19
C ASP A 148 11.19 -3.51 -6.45
N ALA A 149 11.59 -2.38 -7.03
CA ALA A 149 11.34 -1.05 -6.47
C ALA A 149 10.65 -0.14 -7.48
N THR A 150 9.64 0.59 -7.00
CA THR A 150 8.97 1.65 -7.75
C THR A 150 9.19 3.01 -7.10
N LEU A 151 9.20 4.05 -7.94
CA LEU A 151 9.24 5.44 -7.48
C LEU A 151 7.81 5.93 -7.38
N VAL A 152 7.44 6.45 -6.21
CA VAL A 152 6.13 7.01 -5.96
C VAL A 152 6.23 8.53 -6.02
N PRO A 153 5.65 9.19 -7.04
CA PRO A 153 5.76 10.63 -7.19
C PRO A 153 5.17 11.39 -6.00
N ALA A 154 5.78 12.51 -5.65
CA ALA A 154 5.22 13.51 -4.74
C ALA A 154 5.18 14.89 -5.41
N PRO A 155 4.25 15.80 -5.02
CA PRO A 155 4.20 17.16 -5.54
C PRO A 155 5.57 17.84 -5.51
N LYS A 156 5.99 18.36 -6.67
CA LYS A 156 7.27 19.06 -6.80
C LYS A 156 7.21 20.37 -6.01
N GLN A 157 8.16 20.53 -5.10
CA GLN A 157 8.26 21.75 -4.31
C GLN A 157 9.09 22.80 -5.04
N HIS A 158 8.57 24.02 -5.10
CA HIS A 158 9.30 25.19 -5.57
C HIS A 158 9.98 25.90 -4.40
N PHE A 159 11.29 26.08 -4.51
CA PHE A 159 12.16 26.76 -3.55
C PHE A 159 13.03 27.78 -4.31
N THR A 160 13.26 28.95 -3.73
CA THR A 160 14.22 29.93 -4.25
C THR A 160 15.66 29.40 -4.10
N LYS A 161 16.65 30.12 -4.65
CA LYS A 161 18.06 29.73 -4.45
C LYS A 161 18.47 29.85 -2.99
N GLU A 162 18.09 30.95 -2.34
CA GLU A 162 18.33 31.23 -0.92
C GLU A 162 17.67 30.17 -0.02
N ASP A 163 16.41 29.80 -0.29
CA ASP A 163 15.71 28.73 0.43
C ASP A 163 16.54 27.42 0.40
N LYS A 164 17.08 27.06 -0.77
CA LYS A 164 17.86 25.83 -0.95
C LYS A 164 19.20 25.86 -0.23
N GLU A 165 19.85 27.02 -0.16
CA GLU A 165 21.12 27.17 0.55
C GLU A 165 20.93 27.03 2.06
N GLN A 166 19.88 27.64 2.61
CA GLN A 166 19.52 27.50 4.02
C GLN A 166 19.11 26.07 4.36
N LEU A 167 18.27 25.43 3.53
CA LEU A 167 17.87 24.04 3.71
C LEU A 167 19.04 23.05 3.67
N LYS A 168 20.08 23.32 2.87
CA LYS A 168 21.30 22.49 2.85
C LYS A 168 22.13 22.60 4.13
N GLN A 169 21.95 23.66 4.90
CA GLN A 169 22.60 23.86 6.19
C GLN A 169 21.69 23.41 7.35
N ASP A 170 20.65 22.63 7.06
CA ASP A 170 19.61 22.22 8.01
C ASP A 170 18.92 23.41 8.72
N ALA A 171 18.96 24.60 8.11
CA ALA A 171 18.35 25.81 8.64
C ALA A 171 16.98 26.07 7.97
N MET A 172 15.97 26.36 8.79
CA MET A 172 14.65 26.76 8.28
C MET A 172 14.62 28.21 7.81
N PRO A 173 14.11 28.49 6.60
CA PRO A 173 13.99 29.86 6.14
C PRO A 173 13.13 30.71 7.07
N ALA A 174 13.72 31.83 7.51
CA ALA A 174 13.13 32.72 8.49
C ALA A 174 11.86 33.42 7.95
N ASP A 175 11.80 33.70 6.66
CA ASP A 175 10.68 34.31 5.95
C ASP A 175 9.46 33.38 5.82
N TRP A 176 9.64 32.06 6.02
CA TRP A 176 8.54 31.12 5.90
C TRP A 176 7.60 31.23 7.10
N LYS A 177 6.42 31.82 6.87
CA LYS A 177 5.31 31.77 7.84
C LYS A 177 4.96 30.31 8.21
N PRO A 178 4.46 30.03 9.43
CA PRO A 178 4.11 28.67 9.86
C PRO A 178 3.18 27.92 8.89
N ALA A 179 2.25 28.62 8.25
CA ALA A 179 1.34 28.02 7.26
C ALA A 179 2.08 27.52 6.01
N LYS A 180 3.07 28.28 5.52
CA LYS A 180 3.93 27.90 4.38
C LYS A 180 4.76 26.66 4.75
N ARG A 181 5.37 26.66 5.94
CA ARG A 181 6.19 25.53 6.44
C ARG A 181 5.41 24.21 6.41
N ARG A 182 4.16 24.20 6.90
CA ARG A 182 3.30 23.00 6.92
C ARG A 182 2.93 22.46 5.53
N GLN A 183 3.05 23.27 4.48
CA GLN A 183 2.74 22.90 3.11
C GLN A 183 3.97 22.46 2.30
N LYS A 184 5.17 22.56 2.88
CA LYS A 184 6.41 22.15 2.22
C LYS A 184 6.82 20.75 2.66
N ASP A 185 6.91 19.86 1.69
CA ASP A 185 7.54 18.56 1.89
C ASP A 185 9.05 18.71 1.74
N LEU A 186 9.76 18.55 2.86
CA LEU A 186 11.22 18.64 2.92
C LEU A 186 11.89 17.26 2.86
N ASP A 187 11.11 16.19 3.03
CA ASP A 187 11.64 14.82 3.10
C ASP A 187 11.69 14.17 1.72
N ALA A 188 10.78 14.54 0.81
CA ALA A 188 10.79 14.04 -0.55
C ALA A 188 12.07 14.45 -1.31
N THR A 189 12.74 13.48 -1.92
CA THR A 189 14.02 13.72 -2.62
C THR A 189 13.92 13.55 -4.13
N TRP A 190 14.95 13.99 -4.83
CA TRP A 190 15.09 13.84 -6.27
C TRP A 190 15.97 12.64 -6.63
N THR A 191 15.61 11.96 -7.71
CA THR A 191 16.46 10.90 -8.32
C THR A 191 16.37 10.96 -9.83
N LYS A 192 17.35 10.39 -10.53
CA LYS A 192 17.37 10.33 -12.00
C LYS A 192 17.33 8.87 -12.45
N LYS A 193 16.25 8.48 -13.13
CA LYS A 193 16.06 7.13 -13.67
C LYS A 193 15.77 7.23 -15.17
N HIS A 194 16.49 6.46 -15.99
CA HIS A 194 16.36 6.47 -17.47
C HIS A 194 16.44 7.88 -18.10
N GLY A 195 17.32 8.74 -17.59
CA GLY A 195 17.50 10.10 -18.11
C GLY A 195 16.44 11.11 -17.64
N LYS A 196 15.38 10.66 -16.95
CA LYS A 196 14.31 11.52 -16.41
C LYS A 196 14.49 11.74 -14.91
N SER A 197 14.19 12.95 -14.45
CA SER A 197 14.22 13.30 -13.03
C SER A 197 12.86 13.02 -12.39
N HIS A 198 12.88 12.31 -11.27
CA HIS A 198 11.73 11.94 -10.47
C HIS A 198 11.85 12.58 -9.08
N HIS A 199 10.74 13.02 -8.51
CA HIS A 199 10.66 13.61 -7.18
C HIS A 199 9.63 12.86 -6.34
N GLY A 200 9.99 12.43 -5.15
CA GLY A 200 9.08 11.77 -4.23
C GLY A 200 9.76 10.69 -3.39
N TYR A 201 9.07 9.57 -3.28
CA TYR A 201 9.42 8.45 -2.41
C TYR A 201 9.68 7.18 -3.23
N LYS A 202 10.07 6.13 -2.53
CA LYS A 202 10.40 4.83 -3.07
C LYS A 202 9.69 3.76 -2.26
N LEU A 203 9.09 2.83 -2.98
CA LEU A 203 8.49 1.62 -2.42
C LEU A 203 9.21 0.42 -3.00
N SER A 204 9.96 -0.29 -2.16
CA SER A 204 10.57 -1.58 -2.50
C SER A 204 9.72 -2.70 -1.93
N ILE A 205 9.45 -3.73 -2.73
CA ILE A 205 8.60 -4.85 -2.33
C ILE A 205 9.24 -6.18 -2.67
N ASN A 206 8.91 -7.17 -1.85
CA ASN A 206 9.11 -8.58 -2.12
C ASN A 206 7.76 -9.22 -2.40
N VAL A 207 7.62 -9.82 -3.57
CA VAL A 207 6.38 -10.45 -4.03
C VAL A 207 6.62 -11.93 -4.23
N ASP A 208 5.70 -12.76 -3.72
CA ASP A 208 5.76 -14.19 -3.99
C ASP A 208 5.42 -14.48 -5.47
N LYS A 209 6.17 -15.40 -6.08
CA LYS A 209 6.03 -15.71 -7.50
C LYS A 209 4.65 -16.28 -7.85
N ARG A 210 4.01 -17.09 -7.00
CA ARG A 210 2.80 -17.85 -7.36
C ARG A 210 1.55 -16.99 -7.27
N TYR A 211 1.29 -16.46 -6.08
CA TYR A 211 0.06 -15.76 -5.75
C TYR A 211 0.12 -14.26 -6.04
N LYS A 212 1.32 -13.70 -6.24
CA LYS A 212 1.55 -12.26 -6.39
C LYS A 212 1.15 -11.49 -5.12
N ILE A 213 1.37 -12.04 -3.94
CA ILE A 213 1.15 -11.35 -2.66
C ILE A 213 2.46 -10.67 -2.25
N ILE A 214 2.35 -9.45 -1.74
CA ILE A 214 3.47 -8.72 -1.15
C ILE A 214 3.76 -9.31 0.23
N ARG A 215 4.99 -9.76 0.46
CA ARG A 215 5.46 -10.39 1.70
C ARG A 215 6.25 -9.42 2.58
N LYS A 216 7.16 -8.68 1.95
CA LYS A 216 7.92 -7.63 2.61
C LYS A 216 7.88 -6.37 1.79
N LEU A 217 8.04 -5.24 2.46
CA LEU A 217 8.18 -3.95 1.83
C LEU A 217 9.16 -3.09 2.64
N GLU A 218 9.73 -2.10 1.97
CA GLU A 218 10.54 -1.05 2.56
C GLU A 218 10.22 0.27 1.86
N THR A 219 10.10 1.34 2.63
CA THR A 219 9.74 2.68 2.14
C THR A 219 10.83 3.68 2.49
N ASP A 220 11.25 4.47 1.50
CA ASP A 220 12.28 5.50 1.70
C ASP A 220 12.05 6.66 0.72
N THR A 221 12.93 7.64 0.73
CA THR A 221 12.98 8.74 -0.23
C THR A 221 13.47 8.26 -1.60
N ALA A 222 13.18 9.01 -2.66
CA ALA A 222 13.51 8.58 -4.03
C ALA A 222 15.02 8.40 -4.30
N SER A 223 15.88 9.14 -3.60
CA SER A 223 17.33 9.18 -3.82
C SER A 223 18.09 7.95 -3.33
N ILE A 224 17.57 7.24 -2.33
CA ILE A 224 18.24 6.05 -1.76
C ILE A 224 18.39 4.96 -2.81
N HIS A 225 19.55 4.32 -2.90
CA HIS A 225 19.81 3.35 -3.96
C HIS A 225 19.10 2.02 -3.71
N ASP A 226 18.47 1.44 -4.73
CA ASP A 226 17.63 0.23 -4.65
C ASP A 226 18.36 -0.94 -3.96
N SER A 227 19.68 -1.04 -4.14
CA SER A 227 20.51 -2.08 -3.53
C SER A 227 20.51 -2.07 -2.00
N GLN A 228 20.24 -0.93 -1.35
CA GLN A 228 20.21 -0.82 0.12
C GLN A 228 18.99 -1.51 0.70
N HIS A 229 17.86 -1.49 -0.01
CA HIS A 229 16.62 -2.12 0.47
C HIS A 229 16.58 -3.63 0.21
N PHE A 230 17.43 -4.13 -0.69
CA PHE A 230 17.36 -5.52 -1.14
C PHE A 230 17.45 -6.50 0.03
N ASP A 231 18.40 -6.30 0.94
CA ASP A 231 18.63 -7.20 2.06
C ASP A 231 17.49 -7.10 3.09
N THR A 232 16.91 -5.91 3.28
CA THR A 232 15.75 -5.67 4.16
C THR A 232 14.49 -6.38 3.66
N VAL A 233 14.21 -6.27 2.36
CA VAL A 233 13.01 -6.88 1.76
C VAL A 233 13.19 -8.35 1.41
N LEU A 234 14.41 -8.90 1.49
CA LEU A 234 14.63 -10.34 1.30
C LEU A 234 13.90 -11.12 2.39
N ASP A 235 13.08 -12.08 1.97
CA ASP A 235 12.30 -12.90 2.88
C ASP A 235 12.97 -14.26 3.08
N ALA A 236 13.56 -14.45 4.26
CA ALA A 236 14.17 -15.71 4.67
C ALA A 236 13.15 -16.79 5.04
N ALA A 237 11.89 -16.42 5.29
CA ALA A 237 10.82 -17.38 5.55
C ALA A 237 10.27 -18.01 4.27
N ASN A 238 10.59 -17.45 3.09
CA ASN A 238 10.23 -18.05 1.81
C ASN A 238 10.95 -19.38 1.63
N THR A 239 10.18 -20.45 1.45
CA THR A 239 10.74 -21.81 1.40
C THR A 239 11.51 -22.06 0.10
N SER A 240 11.25 -21.27 -0.95
CA SER A 240 12.04 -21.34 -2.18
C SER A 240 13.28 -20.47 -2.09
N ARG A 241 14.38 -21.05 -2.54
CA ARG A 241 15.67 -20.38 -2.64
C ARG A 241 15.80 -19.48 -3.87
N ASP A 242 14.80 -19.40 -4.75
CA ASP A 242 14.88 -18.57 -5.95
C ASP A 242 14.62 -17.09 -5.66
N VAL A 243 15.60 -16.23 -5.98
CA VAL A 243 15.50 -14.77 -5.81
C VAL A 243 15.62 -14.08 -7.16
N TYR A 244 14.55 -13.41 -7.59
CA TYR A 244 14.45 -12.71 -8.87
C TYR A 244 14.56 -11.20 -8.67
N ALA A 245 15.50 -10.54 -9.34
CA ALA A 245 15.61 -9.08 -9.30
C ALA A 245 16.18 -8.48 -10.60
N ASP A 246 16.12 -7.16 -10.68
CA ASP A 246 16.49 -6.37 -11.85
C ASP A 246 18.02 -6.24 -12.05
N LYS A 247 18.42 -5.60 -13.16
CA LYS A 247 19.83 -5.40 -13.52
C LYS A 247 20.54 -4.28 -12.73
N GLY A 248 19.83 -3.58 -11.86
CA GLY A 248 20.33 -2.61 -10.89
C GLY A 248 20.75 -3.22 -9.55
N TYR A 249 20.28 -4.44 -9.23
CA TYR A 249 20.66 -5.18 -8.03
C TYR A 249 21.95 -6.04 -8.08
N PRO A 250 22.63 -6.35 -9.20
CA PRO A 250 23.80 -7.24 -9.11
C PRO A 250 25.01 -6.53 -8.49
N SER A 251 25.62 -7.15 -7.48
CA SER A 251 26.96 -6.82 -6.96
C SER A 251 27.71 -8.11 -6.61
N ALA A 252 29.04 -8.09 -6.66
CA ALA A 252 29.86 -9.26 -6.33
C ALA A 252 29.62 -9.72 -4.87
N GLU A 253 29.54 -8.76 -3.95
CA GLU A 253 29.21 -9.00 -2.55
C GLU A 253 27.83 -9.66 -2.40
N ARG A 254 26.80 -9.18 -3.10
CA ARG A 254 25.44 -9.75 -3.03
C ARG A 254 25.39 -11.15 -3.62
N GLU A 255 26.10 -11.40 -4.71
CA GLU A 255 26.19 -12.73 -5.29
C GLU A 255 26.85 -13.71 -4.31
N ALA A 256 27.92 -13.29 -3.63
CA ALA A 256 28.57 -14.07 -2.58
C ALA A 256 27.64 -14.33 -1.38
N LYS A 257 26.96 -13.29 -0.87
CA LYS A 257 25.98 -13.40 0.23
C LYS A 257 24.81 -14.31 -0.09
N LEU A 258 24.23 -14.17 -1.29
CA LEU A 258 23.13 -15.04 -1.72
C LEU A 258 23.60 -16.50 -1.84
N LYS A 259 24.80 -16.72 -2.38
CA LYS A 259 25.38 -18.05 -2.50
C LYS A 259 25.67 -18.68 -1.13
N SER A 260 26.25 -17.92 -0.19
CA SER A 260 26.54 -18.41 1.16
C SER A 260 25.26 -18.73 1.96
N ALA A 261 24.19 -17.95 1.74
CA ALA A 261 22.87 -18.20 2.33
C ALA A 261 22.04 -19.26 1.58
N GLY A 262 22.60 -19.91 0.55
CA GLY A 262 21.95 -21.00 -0.20
C GLY A 262 20.88 -20.57 -1.20
N TYR A 263 20.82 -19.29 -1.57
CA TYR A 263 19.88 -18.78 -2.57
C TYR A 263 20.35 -19.03 -4.01
N ARG A 264 19.39 -19.34 -4.88
CA ARG A 264 19.56 -19.37 -6.34
C ARG A 264 19.38 -17.96 -6.89
N ASN A 265 20.50 -17.37 -7.30
CA ASN A 265 20.56 -16.00 -7.80
C ASN A 265 19.97 -15.90 -9.23
N HIS A 266 18.77 -15.33 -9.32
CA HIS A 266 18.10 -14.94 -10.57
C HIS A 266 18.05 -13.42 -10.74
N ILE A 267 19.12 -12.72 -10.39
CA ILE A 267 19.29 -11.29 -10.68
C ILE A 267 19.77 -11.13 -12.13
N GLN A 268 19.19 -10.18 -12.86
CA GLN A 268 19.59 -9.93 -14.26
C GLN A 268 21.02 -9.40 -14.33
N ARG A 269 21.80 -9.89 -15.30
CA ARG A 269 23.15 -9.41 -15.55
C ARG A 269 23.13 -8.08 -16.29
N LYS A 270 24.06 -7.20 -15.96
CA LYS A 270 24.29 -5.91 -16.63
C LYS A 270 25.55 -6.01 -17.49
N GLY A 271 25.48 -5.55 -18.74
CA GLY A 271 26.68 -5.39 -19.57
C GLY A 271 27.57 -4.29 -19.03
N GLN A 272 28.88 -4.40 -19.22
CA GLN A 272 29.83 -3.36 -18.84
C GLN A 272 30.22 -2.53 -20.07
N ARG A 273 30.87 -1.38 -19.84
CA ARG A 273 31.38 -0.56 -20.93
C ARG A 273 32.34 -1.42 -21.77
N ASN A 274 32.08 -1.49 -23.07
CA ASN A 274 32.84 -2.31 -24.04
C ASN A 274 32.75 -3.83 -23.84
N GLN A 275 31.87 -4.31 -22.95
CA GLN A 275 31.60 -5.74 -22.76
C GLN A 275 30.09 -5.98 -22.79
N PRO A 276 29.51 -6.13 -23.99
CA PRO A 276 28.09 -6.43 -24.13
C PRO A 276 27.76 -7.80 -23.53
N LEU A 277 26.49 -8.00 -23.18
CA LEU A 277 26.02 -9.29 -22.69
C LEU A 277 26.15 -10.35 -23.77
N SER A 278 26.73 -11.50 -23.45
CA SER A 278 26.75 -12.64 -24.36
C SER A 278 25.33 -13.16 -24.64
N GLU A 279 25.12 -13.86 -25.75
CA GLU A 279 23.80 -14.42 -26.07
C GLU A 279 23.23 -15.28 -24.95
N CYS A 280 24.08 -16.09 -24.29
CA CYS A 280 23.66 -16.91 -23.16
C CYS A 280 23.16 -16.05 -21.98
N GLN A 281 23.85 -14.94 -21.69
CA GLN A 281 23.43 -14.00 -20.65
C GLN A 281 22.13 -13.29 -21.02
N GLN A 282 21.94 -12.92 -22.29
CA GLN A 282 20.71 -12.33 -22.78
C GLN A 282 19.53 -13.32 -22.67
N ARG A 283 19.72 -14.58 -23.08
CA ARG A 283 18.72 -15.65 -22.93
C ARG A 283 18.37 -15.88 -21.44
N ARG A 284 19.36 -15.89 -20.55
CA ARG A 284 19.14 -15.93 -19.09
C ARG A 284 18.31 -14.74 -18.61
N ASN A 285 18.69 -13.52 -18.97
CA ASN A 285 17.96 -12.30 -18.58
C ASN A 285 16.51 -12.30 -19.10
N ARG A 286 16.26 -12.84 -20.30
CA ARG A 286 14.91 -12.98 -20.86
C ARG A 286 14.04 -13.96 -20.06
N ARG A 287 14.59 -15.10 -19.62
CA ARG A 287 13.89 -16.05 -18.73
C ARG A 287 13.54 -15.42 -17.38
N ILE A 288 14.48 -14.66 -16.80
CA ILE A 288 14.28 -13.93 -15.54
C ILE A 288 13.21 -12.84 -15.72
N ALA A 289 13.28 -12.06 -16.79
CA ALA A 289 12.32 -10.99 -17.09
C ALA A 289 10.89 -11.51 -17.16
N LYS A 290 10.66 -12.67 -17.80
CA LYS A 290 9.33 -13.30 -17.87
C LYS A 290 8.73 -13.59 -16.50
N THR A 291 9.55 -13.99 -15.53
CA THR A 291 9.10 -14.20 -14.15
C THR A 291 8.88 -12.87 -13.43
N ARG A 292 9.82 -11.93 -13.59
CA ARG A 292 9.74 -10.60 -12.95
C ARG A 292 8.53 -9.78 -13.40
N ALA A 293 8.11 -9.88 -14.65
CA ALA A 293 6.92 -9.19 -15.17
C ALA A 293 5.65 -9.42 -14.33
N ARG A 294 5.62 -10.44 -13.45
CA ARG A 294 4.55 -10.64 -12.49
C ARG A 294 4.42 -9.48 -11.49
N VAL A 295 5.53 -8.87 -11.06
CA VAL A 295 5.56 -7.73 -10.13
C VAL A 295 4.97 -6.46 -10.75
N GLU A 296 5.05 -6.30 -12.07
CA GLU A 296 4.45 -5.16 -12.78
C GLU A 296 2.93 -5.13 -12.60
N HIS A 297 2.27 -6.28 -12.48
CA HIS A 297 0.84 -6.34 -12.16
C HIS A 297 0.54 -5.85 -10.73
N VAL A 298 1.46 -6.04 -9.80
CA VAL A 298 1.32 -5.58 -8.41
C VAL A 298 1.41 -4.06 -8.40
N PHE A 299 2.45 -3.49 -9.03
CA PHE A 299 2.59 -2.04 -9.15
C PHE A 299 1.44 -1.41 -9.94
N GLY A 300 1.01 -2.02 -11.06
CA GLY A 300 -0.14 -1.52 -11.82
C GLY A 300 -1.43 -1.50 -11.01
N ALA A 301 -1.66 -2.49 -10.13
CA ALA A 301 -2.79 -2.50 -9.22
C ALA A 301 -2.67 -1.43 -8.11
N ILE A 302 -1.47 -1.22 -7.57
CA ILE A 302 -1.20 -0.13 -6.60
C ILE A 302 -1.44 1.24 -7.24
N GLU A 303 -1.00 1.45 -8.47
CA GLU A 303 -1.24 2.70 -9.21
C GLU A 303 -2.73 2.96 -9.47
N GLN A 304 -3.52 1.92 -9.72
CA GLN A 304 -4.98 2.03 -9.86
C GLN A 304 -5.68 2.44 -8.55
N MET A 305 -5.10 2.12 -7.40
CA MET A 305 -5.59 2.52 -6.07
C MET A 305 -5.04 3.89 -5.61
N GLY A 306 -4.56 4.70 -6.55
CA GLY A 306 -4.08 6.05 -6.25
C GLY A 306 -2.58 6.18 -6.01
N GLY A 307 -1.81 5.09 -6.17
CA GLY A 307 -0.33 5.08 -6.06
C GLY A 307 0.42 5.92 -7.10
N LYS A 308 -0.30 6.61 -8.00
CA LYS A 308 0.28 7.54 -8.99
C LYS A 308 0.90 8.80 -8.36
N LEU A 309 0.46 9.18 -7.16
CA LEU A 309 0.94 10.38 -6.48
C LEU A 309 0.65 10.32 -4.97
N ILE A 310 1.69 10.43 -4.15
CA ILE A 310 1.55 10.67 -2.71
C ILE A 310 1.26 12.15 -2.49
N ARG A 311 0.14 12.45 -1.83
CA ARG A 311 -0.29 13.82 -1.52
C ARG A 311 -0.01 14.23 -0.08
N THR A 312 0.45 13.29 0.75
CA THR A 312 0.82 13.57 2.13
C THR A 312 2.17 14.27 2.18
N ILE A 313 2.38 15.07 3.23
CA ILE A 313 3.62 15.80 3.48
C ILE A 313 4.35 15.09 4.63
N GLY A 314 5.63 14.82 4.40
CA GLY A 314 6.54 14.20 5.37
C GLY A 314 6.63 12.68 5.26
N GLN A 315 7.80 12.15 5.57
CA GLN A 315 8.17 10.75 5.37
C GLN A 315 7.25 9.80 6.13
N ALA A 316 6.95 10.07 7.40
CA ALA A 316 6.09 9.18 8.21
C ALA A 316 4.70 8.97 7.59
N ARG A 317 4.10 10.03 7.02
CA ARG A 317 2.79 9.92 6.35
C ARG A 317 2.88 9.30 4.97
N ALA A 318 3.99 9.52 4.27
CA ALA A 318 4.26 8.87 2.99
C ALA A 318 4.44 7.36 3.18
N ASN A 319 5.21 6.93 4.19
CA ASN A 319 5.38 5.54 4.59
C ASN A 319 4.01 4.92 4.90
N PHE A 320 3.24 5.54 5.81
CA PHE A 320 1.88 5.13 6.13
C PHE A 320 1.03 4.89 4.88
N ALA A 321 1.02 5.84 3.95
CA ALA A 321 0.25 5.72 2.72
C ALA A 321 0.71 4.55 1.84
N MET A 322 2.02 4.34 1.68
CA MET A 322 2.59 3.25 0.87
C MET A 322 2.35 1.88 1.49
N VAL A 323 2.52 1.74 2.81
CA VAL A 323 2.27 0.51 3.55
C VAL A 323 0.80 0.14 3.47
N MET A 324 -0.11 1.11 3.68
CA MET A 324 -1.54 0.88 3.56
C MET A 324 -1.96 0.51 2.13
N MET A 325 -1.33 1.09 1.10
CA MET A 325 -1.55 0.68 -0.29
C MET A 325 -1.15 -0.78 -0.52
N ALA A 326 -0.03 -1.23 0.02
CA ALA A 326 0.42 -2.62 -0.06
C ALA A 326 -0.51 -3.58 0.70
N ALA A 327 -0.98 -3.20 1.89
CA ALA A 327 -1.96 -3.97 2.65
C ALA A 327 -3.27 -4.12 1.88
N CYS A 328 -3.83 -3.03 1.35
CA CYS A 328 -5.06 -3.04 0.56
C CYS A 328 -4.91 -3.82 -0.75
N TYR A 329 -3.72 -3.76 -1.38
CA TYR A 329 -3.41 -4.62 -2.52
C TYR A 329 -3.55 -6.10 -2.16
N ASN A 330 -2.96 -6.52 -1.04
CA ASN A 330 -3.02 -7.90 -0.56
C ASN A 330 -4.48 -8.34 -0.27
N LEU A 331 -5.30 -7.49 0.36
CA LEU A 331 -6.73 -7.76 0.61
C LEU A 331 -7.50 -7.99 -0.71
N LYS A 332 -7.32 -7.08 -1.67
CA LYS A 332 -7.93 -7.19 -3.01
C LYS A 332 -7.43 -8.42 -3.75
N ARG A 333 -6.14 -8.75 -3.60
CA ARG A 333 -5.53 -9.91 -4.24
C ARG A 333 -6.07 -11.20 -3.67
N LEU A 334 -6.22 -11.31 -2.34
CA LEU A 334 -6.83 -12.46 -1.68
C LEU A 334 -8.25 -12.71 -2.21
N THR A 335 -9.06 -11.66 -2.24
CA THR A 335 -10.44 -11.73 -2.73
C THR A 335 -10.48 -12.27 -4.17
N TYR A 336 -9.57 -11.81 -5.03
CA TYR A 336 -9.42 -12.35 -6.37
C TYR A 336 -9.03 -13.83 -6.37
N LEU A 337 -8.06 -14.25 -5.55
CA LEU A 337 -7.61 -15.64 -5.50
C LEU A 337 -8.76 -16.57 -5.08
N LYS A 338 -9.55 -16.16 -4.09
CA LYS A 338 -10.73 -16.91 -3.61
C LYS A 338 -11.81 -17.00 -4.69
N ARG A 339 -12.20 -15.88 -5.29
CA ARG A 339 -13.20 -15.83 -6.38
C ARG A 339 -12.79 -16.63 -7.62
N ALA A 340 -11.49 -16.65 -7.93
CA ALA A 340 -10.96 -17.39 -9.07
C ALA A 340 -10.72 -18.88 -8.76
N GLY A 341 -11.04 -19.37 -7.56
CA GLY A 341 -10.81 -20.77 -7.17
C GLY A 341 -9.33 -21.15 -7.12
N ILE A 342 -8.43 -20.18 -6.91
CA ILE A 342 -7.00 -20.46 -6.83
C ILE A 342 -6.68 -20.95 -5.43
N GLU A 343 -6.49 -22.27 -5.33
CA GLU A 343 -6.21 -22.94 -4.06
C GLU A 343 -4.82 -22.59 -3.49
N ALA A 344 -4.81 -22.47 -2.16
CA ALA A 344 -3.60 -22.49 -1.37
C ALA A 344 -2.84 -23.81 -1.56
N PHE A 345 -1.56 -23.82 -1.22
CA PHE A 345 -0.69 -24.98 -1.41
C PHE A 345 -1.01 -26.13 -0.45
#